data_AF-A0A1A2GX54-F1
#
_entry.id   AF-A0A1A2GX54-F1
#
_cell.length_a   1.000
_cell.length_b   1.000
_cell.length_c   1.000
_cell.angle_alpha   90.00
_cell.angle_beta   90.00
_cell.angle_gamma   90.00
#
_symmetry.space_group_name_H-M   'P 1'
#
loop_
_entity.id
_entity.type
_entity.pdbx_description
1 polymer ?
#
loop_
_entity_poly.entity_id
_entity_poly.type
_entity_poly.pdbx_seq_one_letter_code
_entity_poly.pdbx_strand_id
1 'polypeptide(L)'
;MPCVFCAVVAGEAPALKIHEDDDYLAILDIRPFTRGHTLVIPKRHTVDLTDTPPETLAGMVGIGQRIARAARATELADATNIAINDGRAAFQTVFHIHLHVLPRRNGDKLSVAKGMLVRRDPDREATAQLLRDAVARIDASQQD
;
A
#
# COMPACT_ATOMS: atom_id res chain seq x y z
N MET A 1 16.26 -14.38 -7.46
CA MET A 1 16.50 -13.88 -6.10
C MET A 1 15.23 -14.16 -5.30
N PRO A 2 15.29 -14.61 -4.03
CA PRO A 2 14.09 -14.83 -3.24
C PRO A 2 13.28 -13.52 -3.13
N CYS A 3 11.98 -13.59 -3.39
CA CYS A 3 11.09 -12.43 -3.36
C CYS A 3 10.73 -12.06 -1.90
N VAL A 4 11.03 -10.83 -1.48
CA VAL A 4 10.71 -10.36 -0.12
C VAL A 4 9.20 -10.29 0.14
N PHE A 5 8.39 -9.96 -0.85
CA PHE A 5 6.92 -9.94 -0.70
C PHE A 5 6.33 -11.34 -0.64
N CYS A 6 6.90 -12.33 -1.33
CA CYS A 6 6.51 -13.73 -1.11
C CYS A 6 6.80 -14.18 0.33
N ALA A 7 7.96 -13.82 0.88
CA ALA A 7 8.28 -14.13 2.28
C ALA A 7 7.32 -13.45 3.26
N VAL A 8 6.92 -12.20 3.00
CA VAL A 8 5.90 -11.51 3.81
C VAL A 8 4.53 -12.20 3.70
N VAL A 9 4.10 -12.55 2.48
CA VAL A 9 2.84 -13.28 2.24
C VAL A 9 2.85 -14.64 2.93
N ALA A 10 3.98 -15.35 2.92
CA ALA A 10 4.16 -16.64 3.59
C ALA A 10 4.28 -16.53 5.13
N GLY A 11 4.36 -15.31 5.68
CA GLY A 11 4.57 -15.08 7.12
C GLY A 11 6.00 -15.34 7.58
N GLU A 12 6.94 -15.50 6.66
CA GLU A 12 8.37 -15.74 6.92
C GLU A 12 9.15 -14.43 7.16
N ALA A 13 8.57 -13.29 6.81
CA ALA A 13 9.11 -11.96 7.05
C ALA A 13 8.09 -11.05 7.75
N PRO A 14 8.53 -10.18 8.68
CA PRO A 14 7.62 -9.31 9.42
C PRO A 14 7.05 -8.19 8.54
N ALA A 15 5.77 -7.87 8.74
CA ALA A 15 5.12 -6.73 8.13
C ALA A 15 4.00 -6.19 9.01
N LEU A 16 3.73 -4.89 8.89
CA LEU A 16 2.59 -4.25 9.54
C LEU A 16 1.39 -4.32 8.61
N LYS A 17 0.54 -5.33 8.83
CA LYS A 17 -0.63 -5.60 8.00
C LYS A 17 -1.76 -4.60 8.29
N ILE A 18 -2.35 -4.09 7.21
CA ILE A 18 -3.50 -3.18 7.20
C ILE A 18 -4.77 -3.90 6.77
N HIS A 19 -4.64 -4.80 5.79
CA HIS A 19 -5.72 -5.59 5.23
C HIS A 19 -5.15 -6.93 4.77
N GLU A 20 -5.93 -8.00 4.89
CA GLU A 20 -5.61 -9.30 4.32
C GLU A 20 -6.91 -10.03 3.96
N ASP A 21 -6.98 -10.55 2.74
CA ASP A 21 -8.00 -11.48 2.29
C ASP A 21 -7.34 -12.69 1.58
N ASP A 22 -8.12 -13.49 0.87
CA ASP A 22 -7.64 -14.71 0.22
C ASP A 22 -6.63 -14.43 -0.91
N ASP A 23 -6.74 -13.27 -1.58
CA ASP A 23 -5.98 -12.95 -2.80
C ASP A 23 -4.98 -11.81 -2.61
N TYR A 24 -5.20 -10.92 -1.65
CA TYR A 24 -4.44 -9.69 -1.46
C TYR A 24 -4.00 -9.47 -0.01
N LEU A 25 -2.86 -8.81 0.11
CA LEU A 25 -2.31 -8.35 1.38
C LEU A 25 -1.95 -6.87 1.24
N ALA A 26 -2.32 -6.05 2.23
CA ALA A 26 -1.88 -4.66 2.31
C ALA A 26 -1.02 -4.43 3.55
N ILE A 27 0.14 -3.79 3.36
CA ILE A 27 1.13 -3.56 4.42
C ILE A 27 1.65 -2.12 4.40
N LEU A 28 2.10 -1.61 5.54
CA LEU A 28 2.84 -0.33 5.54
C LEU A 28 4.23 -0.49 4.94
N ASP A 29 4.61 0.44 4.06
CA ASP A 29 5.98 0.55 3.56
C ASP A 29 6.93 0.82 4.73
N ILE A 30 8.08 0.13 4.73
CA ILE A 30 9.15 0.31 5.72
C ILE A 30 9.93 1.62 5.54
N ARG A 31 9.85 2.21 4.34
CA ARG A 31 10.46 3.47 3.94
C ARG A 31 9.35 4.35 3.32
N PRO A 32 8.41 4.85 4.14
CA PRO A 32 7.25 5.58 3.67
C PRO A 32 7.64 6.94 3.08
N PHE A 33 6.99 7.34 1.97
CA PHE A 33 7.08 8.71 1.45
C PHE A 33 6.25 9.68 2.30
N THR A 34 5.10 9.23 2.78
CA THR A 34 4.21 9.92 3.72
C THR A 34 3.70 8.94 4.76
N ARG A 35 3.33 9.43 5.93
CA ARG A 35 2.74 8.61 7.00
C ARG A 35 1.50 7.89 6.44
N GLY A 36 1.43 6.57 6.65
CA GLY A 36 0.38 5.71 6.10
C GLY A 36 0.62 5.22 4.66
N HIS A 37 1.81 5.45 4.08
CA HIS A 37 2.18 4.85 2.79
C HIS A 37 2.01 3.32 2.86
N THR A 38 1.06 2.81 2.07
CA THR A 38 0.63 1.42 2.08
C THR A 38 0.93 0.78 0.73
N LEU A 39 1.34 -0.49 0.75
CA LEU A 39 1.57 -1.32 -0.42
C LEU A 39 0.48 -2.39 -0.47
N VAL A 40 -0.28 -2.45 -1.56
CA VAL A 40 -1.22 -3.52 -1.86
C VAL A 40 -0.53 -4.53 -2.75
N ILE A 41 -0.50 -5.78 -2.32
CA ILE A 41 0.31 -6.85 -2.88
C ILE A 41 -0.62 -8.05 -3.16
N PRO A 42 -0.76 -8.50 -4.41
CA PRO A 42 -1.39 -9.79 -4.69
C PRO A 42 -0.57 -10.92 -4.06
N LYS A 43 -1.21 -11.90 -3.42
CA LYS A 43 -0.53 -13.07 -2.85
C LYS A 43 0.12 -13.93 -3.93
N ARG A 44 -0.48 -13.97 -5.13
CA ARG A 44 0.13 -14.54 -6.33
C ARG A 44 1.32 -13.69 -6.78
N HIS A 45 2.46 -14.34 -7.03
CA HIS A 45 3.64 -13.67 -7.58
C HIS A 45 3.53 -13.49 -9.09
N THR A 46 3.52 -12.24 -9.52
CA THR A 46 3.77 -11.76 -10.88
C THR A 46 4.67 -10.54 -10.79
N VAL A 47 5.46 -10.27 -11.81
CA VAL A 47 6.53 -9.29 -11.75
C VAL A 47 6.00 -7.87 -11.96
N ASP A 48 5.28 -7.65 -13.04
CA ASP A 48 4.89 -6.32 -13.52
C ASP A 48 3.58 -6.40 -14.34
N LEU A 49 3.21 -5.35 -15.08
CA LEU A 49 1.93 -5.35 -15.80
C LEU A 49 1.88 -6.36 -16.94
N THR A 50 3.02 -6.84 -17.43
CA THR A 50 3.09 -7.70 -18.62
C THR A 50 2.77 -9.17 -18.33
N ASP A 51 2.97 -9.63 -17.10
CA ASP A 51 2.69 -11.01 -16.66
C ASP A 51 1.56 -11.10 -15.61
N THR A 52 1.01 -9.95 -15.17
CA THR A 52 -0.11 -9.91 -14.22
C THR A 52 -1.46 -10.00 -14.93
N PRO A 53 -2.35 -10.94 -14.53
CA PRO A 53 -3.69 -11.03 -15.11
C PRO A 53 -4.54 -9.78 -14.87
N PRO A 54 -5.38 -9.34 -15.82
CA PRO A 54 -6.23 -8.15 -15.68
C PRO A 54 -7.15 -8.16 -14.44
N GLU A 55 -7.69 -9.33 -14.09
CA GLU A 55 -8.54 -9.52 -12.91
C GLU A 55 -7.77 -9.31 -11.60
N THR A 56 -6.49 -9.67 -11.58
CA THR A 56 -5.61 -9.42 -10.43
C THR A 56 -5.34 -7.91 -10.28
N LEU A 57 -5.16 -7.20 -11.39
CA LEU A 57 -5.00 -5.74 -11.38
C LEU A 57 -6.29 -5.05 -10.90
N ALA A 58 -7.45 -5.50 -11.38
CA ALA A 58 -8.74 -4.94 -10.97
C ALA A 58 -8.97 -5.10 -9.46
N GLY A 59 -8.74 -6.29 -8.90
CA GLY A 59 -8.84 -6.52 -7.46
C GLY A 59 -7.83 -5.71 -6.66
N MET A 60 -6.57 -5.65 -7.10
CA MET A 60 -5.53 -4.83 -6.46
C MET A 60 -5.91 -3.34 -6.41
N VAL A 61 -6.47 -2.79 -7.48
CA VAL A 61 -6.96 -1.40 -7.51
C VAL A 61 -8.17 -1.22 -6.60
N GLY A 62 -9.08 -2.20 -6.54
CA GLY A 62 -10.22 -2.19 -5.61
C GLY A 62 -9.78 -2.10 -4.13
N ILE A 63 -8.80 -2.92 -3.73
CA ILE A 63 -8.21 -2.84 -2.39
C ILE A 63 -7.48 -1.51 -2.18
N GLY A 64 -6.75 -1.02 -3.18
CA GLY A 64 -6.12 0.30 -3.14
C GLY A 64 -7.11 1.44 -2.91
N GLN A 65 -8.26 1.42 -3.59
CA GLN A 65 -9.35 2.38 -3.39
C GLN A 65 -9.90 2.31 -1.96
N ARG A 66 -10.09 1.10 -1.42
CA ARG A 66 -10.58 0.90 -0.05
C ARG A 66 -9.63 1.49 0.99
N ILE A 67 -8.33 1.25 0.85
CA ILE A 67 -7.30 1.83 1.72
C ILE A 67 -7.23 3.35 1.57
N ALA A 68 -7.36 3.88 0.35
CA ALA A 68 -7.38 5.31 0.12
C ALA A 68 -8.58 6.00 0.81
N ARG A 69 -9.77 5.37 0.76
CA ARG A 69 -10.93 5.84 1.51
C ARG A 69 -10.69 5.80 3.02
N ALA A 70 -10.09 4.71 3.53
CA ALA A 70 -9.75 4.58 4.94
C ALA A 70 -8.79 5.69 5.40
N ALA A 71 -7.72 5.94 4.64
CA ALA A 71 -6.77 7.01 4.94
C ALA A 71 -7.45 8.38 4.98
N ARG A 72 -8.37 8.68 4.04
CA ARG A 72 -9.12 9.93 3.98
C ARG A 72 -10.21 10.08 5.06
N ALA A 73 -10.56 9.00 5.74
CA ALA A 73 -11.45 9.03 6.91
C ALA A 73 -10.70 9.28 8.22
N THR A 74 -9.39 9.60 8.16
CA THR A 74 -8.51 9.85 9.30
C THR A 74 -7.73 11.14 9.08
N GLU A 75 -6.92 11.54 10.06
CA GLU A 75 -6.04 12.71 9.94
C GLU A 75 -4.85 12.50 8.98
N LEU A 76 -4.68 11.29 8.45
CA LEU A 76 -3.56 10.95 7.55
C LEU A 76 -3.66 11.64 6.19
N ALA A 77 -4.87 11.87 5.68
CA ALA A 77 -5.04 12.24 4.27
C ALA A 77 -6.23 13.17 4.01
N ASP A 78 -6.01 14.22 3.23
CA ASP A 78 -7.06 14.96 2.52
C ASP A 78 -7.30 14.33 1.12
N ALA A 79 -6.23 13.83 0.52
CA ALA A 79 -6.18 13.20 -0.80
C ALA A 79 -5.18 12.02 -0.82
N THR A 80 -5.12 11.28 -1.92
CA THR A 80 -4.20 10.15 -2.07
C THR A 80 -3.60 10.10 -3.46
N ASN A 81 -2.30 9.77 -3.57
CA ASN A 81 -1.73 9.30 -4.83
C ASN A 81 -1.79 7.77 -4.88
N ILE A 82 -2.12 7.24 -6.05
CA ILE A 82 -2.07 5.81 -6.37
C ILE A 82 -1.01 5.62 -7.45
N ALA A 83 -0.12 4.64 -7.28
CA ALA A 83 0.94 4.38 -8.26
C ALA A 83 1.24 2.89 -8.38
N ILE A 84 1.54 2.46 -9.60
CA ILE A 84 2.19 1.19 -9.91
C ILE A 84 3.45 1.57 -10.69
N ASN A 85 4.60 1.07 -10.21
CA ASN A 85 5.87 1.23 -10.91
C ASN A 85 6.07 -0.01 -11.79
N ASP A 86 5.75 0.11 -13.07
CA ASP A 86 5.83 -0.95 -14.06
C ASP A 86 7.23 -1.02 -14.69
N GLY A 87 8.06 -1.94 -14.19
CA GLY A 87 9.43 -2.14 -14.66
C GLY A 87 10.48 -1.24 -14.00
N ARG A 88 11.74 -1.67 -14.12
CA ARG A 88 12.90 -1.01 -13.46
C ARG A 88 13.05 0.47 -13.81
N ALA A 89 12.83 0.82 -15.08
CA ALA A 89 12.94 2.21 -15.54
C ALA A 89 11.89 3.13 -14.91
N ALA A 90 10.75 2.57 -14.49
CA ALA A 90 9.70 3.27 -13.76
C ALA A 90 9.87 3.21 -12.23
N PHE A 91 11.10 2.97 -11.73
CA PHE A 91 11.43 2.88 -10.30
C PHE A 91 10.95 1.62 -9.57
N GLN A 92 10.60 0.55 -10.28
CA GLN A 92 10.34 -0.73 -9.62
C GLN A 92 11.64 -1.29 -9.00
N THR A 93 11.59 -1.59 -7.71
CA THR A 93 12.73 -2.14 -6.96
C THR A 93 12.44 -3.50 -6.33
N VAL A 94 11.17 -3.83 -6.08
CA VAL A 94 10.70 -5.17 -5.73
C VAL A 94 9.92 -5.72 -6.92
N PHE A 95 10.44 -6.80 -7.51
CA PHE A 95 9.89 -7.46 -8.71
C PHE A 95 8.80 -8.47 -8.32
N HIS A 96 7.81 -7.96 -7.61
CA HIS A 96 6.52 -8.58 -7.31
C HIS A 96 5.54 -7.42 -7.38
N ILE A 97 4.58 -7.46 -8.30
CA ILE A 97 3.71 -6.33 -8.56
C ILE A 97 3.01 -5.84 -7.29
N HIS A 98 2.93 -4.53 -7.14
CA HIS A 98 2.29 -3.90 -6.00
C HIS A 98 1.79 -2.51 -6.38
N LEU A 99 0.74 -2.10 -5.70
CA LEU A 99 0.15 -0.78 -5.83
C LEU A 99 0.44 0.04 -4.58
N HIS A 100 0.99 1.22 -4.78
CA HIS A 100 1.25 2.18 -3.72
C HIS A 100 0.01 3.03 -3.47
N VAL A 101 -0.36 3.19 -2.20
CA VAL A 101 -1.34 4.18 -1.73
C VAL A 101 -0.59 5.18 -0.84
N LEU A 102 -0.46 6.41 -1.30
CA LEU A 102 0.25 7.47 -0.58
C LEU A 102 -0.76 8.50 -0.07
N PRO A 103 -1.04 8.54 1.25
CA PRO A 103 -1.77 9.63 1.90
C PRO A 103 -1.12 10.99 1.63
N ARG A 104 -1.93 11.99 1.31
CA ARG A 104 -1.51 13.37 1.05
C ARG A 104 -2.35 14.36 1.84
N ARG A 105 -1.70 15.39 2.36
CA ARG A 105 -2.33 16.51 3.06
C ARG A 105 -2.14 17.81 2.31
N ASN A 106 -3.13 18.70 2.38
CA ASN A 106 -3.01 20.03 1.80
C ASN A 106 -1.80 20.75 2.39
N GLY A 107 -0.93 21.27 1.53
CA GLY A 107 0.31 21.93 1.94
C GLY A 107 1.46 20.98 2.31
N ASP A 108 1.30 19.66 2.21
CA ASP A 108 2.43 18.75 2.25
C ASP A 108 3.31 19.01 1.01
N LYS A 109 4.46 19.64 1.20
CA LYS A 109 5.37 19.99 0.10
C LYS A 109 6.15 18.75 -0.36
N LEU A 110 5.45 17.63 -0.58
CA LEU A 110 6.04 16.37 -1.01
C LEU A 110 6.61 16.57 -2.42
N SER A 111 7.91 16.83 -2.48
CA SER A 111 8.69 16.58 -3.68
C SER A 111 9.04 15.09 -3.65
N VAL A 112 8.60 14.32 -4.63
CA VAL A 112 8.93 12.88 -4.73
C VAL A 112 10.44 12.67 -4.59
N ALA A 113 11.26 13.55 -5.16
CA ALA A 113 12.72 13.55 -5.01
C ALA A 113 13.20 13.79 -3.57
N LYS A 114 12.66 14.80 -2.85
CA LYS A 114 13.01 15.05 -1.44
C LYS A 114 12.47 13.96 -0.51
N GLY A 115 11.29 13.43 -0.80
CA GLY A 115 10.68 12.32 -0.09
C GLY A 115 11.48 11.02 -0.22
N MET A 116 12.37 10.88 -1.20
CA MET A 116 13.32 9.76 -1.22
C MET A 116 14.42 9.87 -0.16
N LEU A 117 14.75 11.08 0.30
CA LEU A 117 15.89 11.34 1.19
C LEU A 117 15.54 11.37 2.69
N VAL A 118 14.29 11.70 3.06
CA VAL A 118 13.88 11.94 4.46
C VAL A 118 12.70 11.03 4.87
N ARG A 119 12.82 9.72 4.59
CA ARG A 119 11.76 8.73 4.82
C ARG A 119 11.71 8.26 6.27
N ARG A 120 10.74 8.73 7.05
CA ARG A 120 10.44 8.16 8.37
C ARG A 120 9.01 8.43 8.79
N ASP A 121 8.30 7.37 9.17
CA ASP A 121 7.09 7.49 9.97
C ASP A 121 7.52 7.42 11.46
N PRO A 122 7.15 8.42 12.29
CA PRO A 122 7.55 8.46 13.69
C PRO A 122 6.97 7.29 14.51
N ASP A 123 5.82 6.74 14.13
CA ASP A 123 5.17 5.62 14.82
C ASP A 123 4.31 4.79 13.85
N ARG A 124 4.95 3.78 13.27
CA ARG A 124 4.30 2.91 12.27
C ARG A 124 3.23 2.01 12.86
N GLU A 125 3.32 1.63 14.14
CA GLU A 125 2.32 0.77 14.77
C GLU A 125 1.02 1.52 15.02
N ALA A 126 1.11 2.73 15.57
CA ALA A 126 -0.05 3.60 15.73
C ALA A 126 -0.68 3.94 14.37
N THR A 127 0.14 4.22 13.35
CA THR A 127 -0.34 4.43 11.97
C THR A 127 -1.05 3.19 11.42
N ALA A 128 -0.52 1.99 11.66
CA ALA A 128 -1.13 0.76 11.18
C ALA A 128 -2.48 0.49 11.87
N GLN A 129 -2.56 0.70 13.18
CA GLN A 129 -3.80 0.55 13.92
C GLN A 129 -4.88 1.51 13.44
N LEU A 130 -4.52 2.79 13.25
CA LEU A 130 -5.43 3.81 12.75
C LEU A 130 -6.06 3.42 11.39
N LEU A 131 -5.25 2.88 10.48
CA LEU A 131 -5.73 2.43 9.16
C LEU A 131 -6.58 1.16 9.27
N ARG A 132 -6.21 0.19 10.11
CA ARG A 132 -7.03 -1.01 10.35
C ARG A 132 -8.43 -0.65 10.85
N ASP A 133 -8.51 0.24 11.84
CA ASP A 133 -9.78 0.69 12.40
C ASP A 133 -10.63 1.41 11.35
N ALA A 134 -10.01 2.22 10.50
CA ALA A 134 -10.69 2.94 9.42
C ALA A 134 -11.19 2.01 8.31
N VAL A 135 -10.40 0.99 7.94
CA VAL A 135 -10.82 -0.05 6.98
C VAL A 135 -12.02 -0.80 7.53
N ALA A 136 -11.97 -1.27 8.78
CA ALA A 136 -13.07 -2.01 9.41
C ALA A 136 -14.39 -1.22 9.44
N ARG A 137 -14.34 0.09 9.71
CA ARG A 137 -15.53 0.96 9.65
C ARG A 137 -16.13 1.06 8.25
N ILE A 138 -15.29 1.14 7.22
CA ILE A 138 -15.75 1.20 5.83
C ILE A 138 -16.49 -0.08 5.45
N ASP A 139 -15.98 -1.24 5.86
CA ASP A 139 -16.61 -2.52 5.54
C ASP A 139 -17.99 -2.65 6.16
N ALA A 140 -18.13 -2.27 7.42
CA ALA A 140 -19.40 -2.29 8.11
C ALA A 140 -20.44 -1.40 7.38
N SER A 141 -20.04 -0.23 6.90
CA SER A 141 -20.91 0.69 6.17
C SER A 141 -21.32 0.24 4.76
N GLN A 142 -20.71 -0.82 4.22
CA GLN A 142 -21.06 -1.39 2.91
C GLN A 142 -21.94 -2.64 2.99
N GLN A 143 -22.20 -3.13 4.20
CA GLN A 143 -23.07 -4.28 4.46
C GLN A 143 -24.51 -3.87 4.82
N ASP A 144 -24.76 -2.58 5.01
CA ASP A 144 -26.08 -1.95 5.17
C ASP A 144 -26.63 -1.42 3.83
#